data_AF-A0A536X8V7-F1
#
_entry.id   AF-A0A536X8V7-F1
#
_cell.length_a   1.000
_cell.length_b   1.000
_cell.length_c   1.000
_cell.angle_alpha   90.00
_cell.angle_beta   90.00
_cell.angle_gamma   90.00
#
_symmetry.space_group_name_H-M   'P 1'
#
loop_
_entity.id
_entity.type
_entity.pdbx_description
1 polymer ?
#
loop_
_entity_poly.entity_id
_entity_poly.type
_entity_poly.pdbx_seq_one_letter_code
_entity_poly.pdbx_strand_id
1 'polypeptide(L)'
;MQALVRPLAEHDALQQLTPMRRAATNIIDNAEAFERLVAELPVDVARIKSVAAARQQVWWDVLERYPHLAVWVAGNRSASVEVLAHLAVHGDMQTRLAVASAAGLSEEAMLQLAHDHDDLVRMRVACNPQTSRNALSALVDDPCTVVRKHAQARLAHDLSGTALPPSYLDDISMVDLHLLH
;
A
#
# COMPACT_ATOMS: atom_id res chain seq x y z
N MET A 1 -31.09 -72.68 10.04
CA MET A 1 -31.41 -71.25 10.15
C MET A 1 -30.57 -70.48 9.14
N GLN A 2 -31.29 -69.94 8.16
CA GLN A 2 -30.98 -68.97 7.11
C GLN A 2 -29.55 -68.45 6.89
N ALA A 3 -29.17 -68.53 5.61
CA ALA A 3 -28.14 -67.77 4.93
C ALA A 3 -28.40 -66.25 4.96
N LEU A 4 -27.34 -65.44 4.82
CA LEU A 4 -27.35 -64.07 4.27
C LEU A 4 -25.89 -63.72 3.87
N VAL A 5 -25.49 -64.00 2.62
CA VAL A 5 -25.33 -63.04 1.51
C VAL A 5 -24.11 -62.11 1.67
N ARG A 6 -23.04 -62.39 0.91
CA ARG A 6 -22.20 -61.38 0.22
C ARG A 6 -22.88 -61.12 -1.16
N PRO A 7 -22.78 -59.95 -1.84
CA PRO A 7 -21.50 -59.28 -2.17
C PRO A 7 -21.54 -57.76 -2.54
N LEU A 8 -20.38 -57.23 -3.04
CA LEU A 8 -20.16 -56.18 -4.08
C LEU A 8 -20.81 -54.78 -3.87
N ALA A 9 -20.20 -53.61 -4.10
CA ALA A 9 -18.97 -53.17 -4.75
C ALA A 9 -18.75 -51.68 -4.40
N GLU A 10 -17.50 -51.22 -4.58
CA GLU A 10 -17.08 -49.92 -5.14
C GLU A 10 -17.96 -48.68 -4.87
N HIS A 11 -17.41 -47.71 -4.13
CA HIS A 11 -17.50 -46.30 -4.53
C HIS A 11 -16.19 -45.60 -4.16
N ASP A 12 -15.42 -45.35 -5.21
CA ASP A 12 -14.54 -44.20 -5.37
C ASP A 12 -14.93 -42.98 -4.52
N ALA A 13 -13.97 -42.52 -3.71
CA ALA A 13 -13.78 -41.12 -3.36
C ALA A 13 -12.31 -41.02 -2.89
N LEU A 14 -11.34 -40.77 -3.76
CA LEU A 14 -11.13 -39.45 -4.38
C LEU A 14 -11.55 -38.29 -3.46
N GLN A 15 -11.07 -38.30 -2.23
CA GLN A 15 -10.73 -37.07 -1.51
C GLN A 15 -9.22 -37.09 -1.29
N GLN A 16 -8.48 -36.96 -2.38
CA GLN A 16 -7.76 -35.72 -2.64
C GLN A 16 -6.83 -35.40 -1.47
N LEU A 17 -5.64 -35.99 -1.56
CA LEU A 17 -4.37 -35.32 -1.30
C LEU A 17 -4.56 -33.81 -1.45
N THR A 18 -4.84 -33.12 -0.36
CA THR A 18 -4.70 -31.68 -0.30
C THR A 18 -3.24 -31.44 -0.63
N PRO A 19 -2.89 -30.80 -1.76
CA PRO A 19 -1.52 -30.37 -1.91
C PRO A 19 -1.25 -29.48 -0.70
N MET A 20 -0.26 -29.88 0.12
CA MET A 20 0.36 -29.01 1.10
C MET A 20 0.46 -27.65 0.44
N ARG A 21 -0.29 -26.68 0.97
CA ARG A 21 -0.42 -25.32 0.48
C ARG A 21 1.00 -24.82 0.24
N ARG A 22 1.51 -24.97 -1.00
CA ARG A 22 2.79 -24.39 -1.40
C ARG A 22 2.61 -22.95 -1.01
N ALA A 23 3.43 -22.44 -0.10
CA ALA A 23 3.45 -21.02 0.22
C ALA A 23 3.50 -20.33 -1.14
N ALA A 24 2.37 -19.77 -1.58
CA ALA A 24 2.25 -19.18 -2.89
C ALA A 24 3.36 -18.14 -2.90
N THR A 25 4.37 -18.36 -3.74
CA THR A 25 5.59 -17.58 -3.72
C THR A 25 5.17 -16.13 -3.78
N ASN A 26 5.44 -15.39 -2.71
CA ASN A 26 5.02 -13.99 -2.53
C ASN A 26 5.85 -13.05 -3.42
N ILE A 27 6.25 -13.54 -4.60
CA ILE A 27 7.19 -12.92 -5.53
C ILE A 27 6.50 -12.80 -6.88
N ILE A 28 6.55 -11.61 -7.46
CA ILE A 28 6.06 -11.29 -8.80
C ILE A 28 7.27 -11.06 -9.71
N ASP A 29 7.33 -11.76 -10.85
CA ASP A 29 8.48 -11.79 -11.74
C ASP A 29 8.31 -10.96 -13.03
N ASN A 30 7.08 -10.56 -13.35
CA ASN A 30 6.71 -9.75 -14.50
C ASN A 30 5.41 -8.94 -14.26
N ALA A 31 5.11 -8.03 -15.19
CA ALA A 31 3.97 -7.14 -15.09
C ALA A 31 2.62 -7.87 -15.20
N GLU A 32 2.53 -8.89 -16.06
CA GLU A 32 1.31 -9.68 -16.27
C GLU A 32 0.92 -10.46 -15.01
N ALA A 33 1.89 -10.93 -14.23
CA ALA A 33 1.65 -11.59 -12.96
C ALA A 33 1.10 -10.60 -11.92
N PHE A 34 1.54 -9.34 -11.93
CA PHE A 34 0.96 -8.31 -11.08
C PHE A 34 -0.45 -7.93 -11.51
N GLU A 35 -0.68 -7.74 -12.81
CA GLU A 35 -2.01 -7.43 -13.35
C GLU A 35 -3.02 -8.51 -12.99
N ARG A 36 -2.67 -9.79 -13.20
CA ARG A 36 -3.54 -10.91 -12.81
C ARG A 36 -3.84 -10.90 -11.32
N LEU A 37 -2.84 -10.61 -10.48
CA LEU A 37 -3.03 -10.52 -9.04
C LEU A 37 -4.03 -9.43 -8.66
N VAL A 38 -3.98 -8.26 -9.30
CA VAL A 38 -4.91 -7.16 -9.04
C VAL A 38 -6.31 -7.47 -9.57
N ALA A 39 -6.41 -8.23 -10.67
CA ALA A 39 -7.66 -8.66 -11.26
C ALA A 39 -8.34 -9.83 -10.54
N GLU A 40 -7.66 -10.51 -9.59
CA GLU A 40 -8.25 -11.60 -8.80
C GLU A 40 -9.41 -11.10 -7.93
N LEU A 41 -10.55 -11.80 -7.99
CA LEU A 41 -11.73 -11.50 -7.19
C LEU A 41 -11.98 -12.56 -6.11
N PRO A 42 -12.26 -12.16 -4.85
CA PRO A 42 -12.26 -10.78 -4.35
C PRO A 42 -10.83 -10.20 -4.27
N VAL A 43 -10.72 -8.88 -4.43
CA VAL A 43 -9.43 -8.17 -4.40
C VAL A 43 -8.80 -8.32 -3.01
N ASP A 44 -7.62 -8.94 -2.95
CA ASP A 44 -6.83 -9.07 -1.73
C ASP A 44 -5.77 -7.95 -1.64
N VAL A 45 -6.20 -6.81 -1.10
CA VAL A 45 -5.35 -5.62 -0.91
C VAL A 45 -4.12 -5.93 -0.05
N ALA A 46 -4.25 -6.78 0.97
CA ALA A 46 -3.14 -7.12 1.85
C ALA A 46 -2.06 -7.90 1.09
N ARG A 47 -2.48 -8.85 0.23
CA ARG A 47 -1.58 -9.58 -0.66
C ARG A 47 -0.92 -8.64 -1.66
N ILE A 48 -1.68 -7.80 -2.37
CA ILE A 48 -1.13 -6.83 -3.34
C ILE A 48 -0.07 -5.93 -2.71
N LYS A 49 -0.29 -5.44 -1.48
CA LYS A 49 0.69 -4.59 -0.78
C LYS A 49 1.94 -5.33 -0.31
N SER A 50 1.89 -6.67 -0.25
CA SER A 50 2.93 -7.50 0.38
C SER A 50 3.79 -8.32 -0.57
N VAL A 51 3.34 -8.54 -1.80
CA VAL A 51 4.15 -9.24 -2.81
C VAL A 51 5.43 -8.47 -3.10
N ALA A 52 6.54 -9.19 -3.21
CA ALA A 52 7.83 -8.65 -3.58
C ALA A 52 8.04 -8.78 -5.09
N ALA A 53 8.52 -7.73 -5.75
CA ALA A 53 9.02 -7.90 -7.11
C ALA A 53 10.34 -8.70 -7.11
N ALA A 54 10.52 -9.62 -8.07
CA ALA A 54 11.77 -10.35 -8.24
C ALA A 54 12.96 -9.44 -8.61
N ARG A 55 12.67 -8.29 -9.22
CA ARG A 55 13.61 -7.22 -9.58
C ARG A 55 12.86 -5.90 -9.66
N GLN A 56 13.54 -4.79 -9.38
CA GLN A 56 12.93 -3.45 -9.43
C GLN A 56 12.32 -3.11 -10.80
N GLN A 57 12.88 -3.66 -11.87
CA GLN A 57 12.36 -3.49 -13.24
C GLN A 57 10.91 -3.95 -13.41
N VAL A 58 10.41 -4.89 -12.60
CA VAL A 58 9.01 -5.35 -12.68
C VAL A 58 8.04 -4.18 -12.47
N TRP A 59 8.33 -3.28 -11.54
CA TRP A 59 7.46 -2.14 -11.26
C TRP A 59 7.41 -1.16 -12.43
N TRP A 60 8.55 -0.91 -13.07
CA TRP A 60 8.60 -0.12 -14.30
C TRP A 60 7.84 -0.77 -15.44
N ASP A 61 7.99 -2.10 -15.61
CA ASP A 61 7.26 -2.87 -16.62
C ASP A 61 5.72 -2.78 -16.39
N VAL A 62 5.27 -2.78 -15.12
CA VAL A 62 3.85 -2.56 -14.76
C VAL A 62 3.40 -1.15 -15.12
N LEU A 63 4.17 -0.12 -14.75
CA LEU A 63 3.79 1.27 -15.02
C LEU A 63 3.72 1.57 -16.52
N GLU A 64 4.60 0.96 -17.32
CA GLU A 64 4.62 1.11 -18.78
C GLU A 64 3.41 0.41 -19.43
N ARG A 65 3.13 -0.85 -19.06
CA ARG A 65 2.09 -1.66 -19.73
C ARG A 65 0.70 -1.43 -19.17
N TYR A 66 0.61 -1.13 -17.89
CA TYR A 66 -0.63 -1.02 -17.11
C TYR A 66 -0.61 0.24 -16.24
N PRO A 67 -0.59 1.45 -16.83
CA PRO A 67 -0.49 2.71 -16.07
C PRO A 67 -1.64 2.90 -15.07
N HIS A 68 -2.81 2.29 -15.31
CA HIS A 68 -3.94 2.30 -14.38
C HIS A 68 -3.66 1.55 -13.06
N LEU A 69 -2.59 0.75 -12.99
CA LEU A 69 -2.16 0.05 -11.78
C LEU A 69 -1.17 0.86 -10.93
N ALA A 70 -0.85 2.11 -11.29
CA ALA A 70 0.12 2.94 -10.59
C ALA A 70 -0.17 3.08 -9.09
N VAL A 71 -1.45 3.21 -8.69
CA VAL A 71 -1.86 3.26 -7.28
C VAL A 71 -1.49 2.00 -6.50
N TRP A 72 -1.57 0.82 -7.13
CA TRP A 72 -1.20 -0.45 -6.51
C TRP A 72 0.31 -0.60 -6.40
N VAL A 73 1.05 -0.12 -7.40
CA VAL A 73 2.52 -0.06 -7.36
C VAL A 73 2.98 0.87 -6.23
N ALA A 74 2.42 2.08 -6.15
CA ALA A 74 2.73 3.06 -5.09
C ALA A 74 2.46 2.52 -3.68
N GLY A 75 1.38 1.73 -3.51
CA GLY A 75 1.03 1.10 -2.25
C GLY A 75 1.82 -0.17 -1.90
N ASN A 76 2.65 -0.70 -2.81
CA ASN A 76 3.38 -1.94 -2.60
C ASN A 76 4.69 -1.70 -1.82
N ARG A 77 4.94 -2.51 -0.78
CA ARG A 77 6.11 -2.35 0.11
C ARG A 77 7.47 -2.64 -0.54
N SER A 78 7.49 -3.25 -1.72
CA SER A 78 8.73 -3.54 -2.45
C SER A 78 8.99 -2.57 -3.61
N ALA A 79 8.11 -1.57 -3.81
CA ALA A 79 8.41 -0.44 -4.69
C ALA A 79 9.64 0.29 -4.18
N SER A 80 10.58 0.58 -5.07
CA SER A 80 11.81 1.31 -4.73
C SER A 80 11.56 2.80 -4.55
N VAL A 81 12.51 3.46 -3.90
CA VAL A 81 12.52 4.93 -3.73
C VAL A 81 12.43 5.62 -5.09
N GLU A 82 13.12 5.12 -6.11
CA GLU A 82 13.10 5.67 -7.46
C GLU A 82 11.71 5.55 -8.12
N VAL A 83 11.03 4.42 -7.96
CA VAL A 83 9.66 4.23 -8.45
C VAL A 83 8.70 5.17 -7.73
N LEU A 84 8.81 5.28 -6.41
CA LEU A 84 7.97 6.17 -5.60
C LEU A 84 8.20 7.65 -5.95
N ALA A 85 9.45 8.06 -6.17
CA ALA A 85 9.79 9.42 -6.61
C ALA A 85 9.16 9.75 -7.98
N HIS A 86 9.18 8.81 -8.92
CA HIS A 86 8.49 8.98 -10.21
C HIS A 86 6.97 9.12 -10.05
N LEU A 87 6.36 8.35 -9.16
CA LEU A 87 4.92 8.40 -8.89
C LEU A 87 4.48 9.60 -8.03
N ALA A 88 5.40 10.28 -7.35
CA ALA A 88 5.09 11.45 -6.53
C ALA A 88 4.54 12.65 -7.33
N VAL A 89 4.81 12.71 -8.64
CA VAL A 89 4.29 13.73 -9.57
C VAL A 89 3.18 13.19 -10.49
N HIS A 90 2.63 12.01 -10.18
CA HIS A 90 1.64 11.36 -11.02
C HIS A 90 0.35 12.19 -11.15
N GLY A 91 -0.28 12.20 -12.32
CA GLY A 91 -1.46 13.03 -12.58
C GLY A 91 -2.68 12.66 -11.73
N ASP A 92 -2.82 11.38 -11.39
CA ASP A 92 -3.88 10.88 -10.52
C ASP A 92 -3.57 11.12 -9.03
N MET A 93 -4.51 11.74 -8.32
CA MET A 93 -4.41 12.08 -6.91
C MET A 93 -4.32 10.84 -6.01
N GLN A 94 -5.05 9.76 -6.34
CA GLN A 94 -5.03 8.54 -5.52
C GLN A 94 -3.66 7.87 -5.53
N THR A 95 -2.98 7.88 -6.68
CA THR A 95 -1.60 7.43 -6.80
C THR A 95 -0.66 8.26 -5.93
N ARG A 96 -0.74 9.60 -5.96
CA ARG A 96 0.10 10.47 -5.12
C ARG A 96 -0.20 10.30 -3.63
N LEU A 97 -1.46 10.08 -3.25
CA LEU A 97 -1.87 9.77 -1.89
C LEU A 97 -1.28 8.43 -1.40
N ALA A 98 -1.25 7.42 -2.26
CA ALA A 98 -0.60 6.14 -1.97
C ALA A 98 0.91 6.31 -1.79
N VAL A 99 1.57 7.11 -2.63
CA VAL A 99 3.00 7.45 -2.46
C VAL A 99 3.22 8.18 -1.13
N ALA A 100 2.42 9.20 -0.79
CA ALA A 100 2.55 9.92 0.48
C ALA A 100 2.40 9.01 1.72
N SER A 101 1.73 7.87 1.57
CA SER A 101 1.57 6.85 2.62
C SER A 101 2.73 5.85 2.68
N ALA A 102 3.58 5.81 1.66
CA ALA A 102 4.65 4.83 1.55
C ALA A 102 5.76 5.09 2.58
N ALA A 103 6.43 4.01 2.98
CA ALA A 103 7.65 4.08 3.75
C ALA A 103 8.84 4.32 2.81
N GLY A 104 9.88 5.00 3.30
CA GLY A 104 11.15 5.16 2.58
C GLY A 104 11.09 6.13 1.40
N LEU A 105 10.21 7.14 1.42
CA LEU A 105 10.26 8.23 0.45
C LEU A 105 11.61 8.95 0.50
N SER A 106 12.05 9.48 -0.64
CA SER A 106 13.18 10.41 -0.66
C SER A 106 12.76 11.77 -0.11
N GLU A 107 13.73 12.55 0.39
CA GLU A 107 13.50 13.93 0.83
C GLU A 107 12.82 14.77 -0.26
N GLU A 108 13.28 14.62 -1.51
CA GLU A 108 12.73 15.31 -2.68
C GLU A 108 11.26 14.94 -2.92
N ALA A 109 10.92 13.65 -2.84
CA ALA A 109 9.53 13.20 -2.99
C ALA A 109 8.63 13.71 -1.86
N MET A 110 9.12 13.73 -0.61
CA MET A 110 8.38 14.29 0.51
C MET A 110 8.12 15.79 0.32
N LEU A 111 9.12 16.56 -0.11
CA LEU A 111 8.97 17.99 -0.38
C LEU A 111 8.03 18.25 -1.57
N GLN A 112 8.11 17.44 -2.62
CA GLN A 112 7.21 17.52 -3.76
C GLN A 112 5.74 17.33 -3.31
N LEU A 113 5.46 16.30 -2.52
CA LEU A 113 4.12 16.01 -2.02
C LEU A 113 3.65 16.99 -0.93
N ALA A 114 4.58 17.61 -0.18
CA ALA A 114 4.23 18.69 0.76
C ALA A 114 3.72 19.95 0.03
N HIS A 115 4.06 20.13 -1.24
CA HIS A 115 3.54 21.21 -2.09
C HIS A 115 2.46 20.73 -3.06
N ASP A 116 1.88 19.54 -2.83
CA ASP A 116 0.82 19.01 -3.68
C ASP A 116 -0.37 19.99 -3.71
N HIS A 117 -1.07 20.07 -4.84
CA HIS A 117 -2.25 20.93 -4.93
C HIS A 117 -3.42 20.38 -4.12
N ASP A 118 -3.48 19.05 -3.92
CA ASP A 118 -4.53 18.38 -3.18
C ASP A 118 -4.21 18.34 -1.67
N ASP A 119 -5.15 18.78 -0.85
CA ASP A 119 -4.96 18.87 0.59
C ASP A 119 -4.98 17.50 1.29
N LEU A 120 -5.60 16.48 0.71
CA LEU A 120 -5.54 15.10 1.24
C LEU A 120 -4.15 14.50 1.06
N VAL A 121 -3.48 14.80 -0.06
CA VAL A 121 -2.09 14.38 -0.26
C VAL A 121 -1.18 15.07 0.75
N ARG A 122 -1.30 16.40 0.91
CA ARG A 122 -0.53 17.16 1.91
C ARG A 122 -0.82 16.71 3.33
N MET A 123 -2.07 16.36 3.64
CA MET A 123 -2.46 15.74 4.91
C MET A 123 -1.71 14.45 5.15
N ARG A 124 -1.67 13.57 4.15
CA ARG A 124 -0.98 12.29 4.27
C ARG A 124 0.51 12.48 4.53
N VAL A 125 1.15 13.45 3.87
CA VAL A 125 2.54 13.83 4.17
C VAL A 125 2.66 14.30 5.62
N ALA A 126 1.76 15.18 6.11
CA ALA A 126 1.76 15.60 7.50
C ALA A 126 1.56 14.43 8.49
N CYS A 127 0.87 13.36 8.10
CA CYS A 127 0.59 12.22 8.98
C CYS A 127 1.61 11.09 8.88
N ASN A 128 2.40 11.00 7.81
CA ASN A 128 3.35 9.91 7.60
C ASN A 128 4.51 10.00 8.63
N PRO A 129 4.69 9.01 9.52
CA PRO A 129 5.71 9.06 10.59
C PRO A 129 7.14 9.28 10.09
N GLN A 130 7.43 8.96 8.83
CA GLN A 130 8.76 9.12 8.24
C GLN A 130 8.97 10.45 7.52
N THR A 131 7.95 11.32 7.44
CA THR A 131 8.08 12.64 6.84
C THR A 131 9.17 13.45 7.52
N SER A 132 10.04 14.03 6.72
CA SER A 132 11.17 14.82 7.21
C SER A 132 10.73 16.14 7.84
N ARG A 133 11.60 16.70 8.68
CA ARG A 133 11.37 18.01 9.30
C ARG A 133 11.23 19.13 8.26
N ASN A 134 11.95 19.06 7.13
CA ASN A 134 11.83 20.11 6.11
C ASN A 134 10.47 20.04 5.40
N ALA A 135 10.01 18.83 5.06
CA ALA A 135 8.68 18.63 4.48
C ALA A 135 7.57 19.04 5.46
N LEU A 136 7.69 18.72 6.75
CA LEU A 136 6.78 19.25 7.77
C LEU A 136 6.84 20.78 7.88
N SER A 137 8.03 21.37 7.76
CA SER A 137 8.21 22.82 7.83
C SER A 137 7.52 23.53 6.66
N ALA A 138 7.48 22.90 5.48
CA ALA A 138 6.73 23.44 4.34
C ALA A 138 5.20 23.46 4.59
N LEU A 139 4.70 22.66 5.53
CA LEU A 139 3.27 22.51 5.83
C LEU A 139 2.79 23.34 7.04
N VAL A 140 3.66 24.05 7.76
CA VAL A 140 3.27 24.78 9.00
C VAL A 140 2.41 26.01 8.76
N ASP A 141 2.30 26.46 7.52
CA ASP A 141 1.44 27.56 7.09
C ASP A 141 0.45 27.10 6.00
N ASP A 142 0.19 25.78 5.92
CA ASP A 142 -0.72 25.21 4.93
C ASP A 142 -2.10 25.90 4.96
N PRO A 143 -2.73 26.21 3.81
CA PRO A 143 -4.07 26.77 3.78
C PRO A 143 -5.11 25.89 4.50
N CYS A 144 -4.96 24.57 4.41
CA CYS A 144 -5.81 23.63 5.13
C CYS A 144 -5.44 23.62 6.62
N THR A 145 -6.38 24.05 7.45
CA THR A 145 -6.17 24.17 8.90
C THR A 145 -5.81 22.84 9.56
N VAL A 146 -6.33 21.72 9.04
CA VAL A 146 -6.02 20.40 9.59
C VAL A 146 -4.57 20.03 9.25
N VAL A 147 -4.10 20.25 8.01
CA VAL A 147 -2.72 19.95 7.60
C VAL A 147 -1.74 20.78 8.44
N ARG A 148 -1.99 22.07 8.53
CA ARG A 148 -1.20 23.02 9.32
C ARG A 148 -1.03 22.60 10.77
N LYS A 149 -2.12 22.25 11.43
CA LYS A 149 -2.09 21.81 12.85
C LYS A 149 -1.27 20.54 13.05
N HIS A 150 -1.38 19.58 12.13
CA HIS A 150 -0.59 18.34 12.21
C HIS A 150 0.90 18.59 12.00
N ALA A 151 1.27 19.39 11.01
CA ALA A 151 2.65 19.76 10.76
C ALA A 151 3.29 20.48 11.97
N GLN A 152 2.60 21.48 12.53
CA GLN A 152 3.05 22.21 13.72
C GLN A 152 3.21 21.29 14.93
N ALA A 153 2.22 20.42 15.19
CA ALA A 153 2.28 19.47 16.30
C ALA A 153 3.46 18.52 16.17
N ARG A 154 3.69 17.96 14.98
CA ARG A 154 4.83 17.07 14.71
C ARG A 154 6.17 17.74 14.85
N LEU A 155 6.34 18.97 14.38
CA LEU A 155 7.61 19.69 14.55
C LEU A 155 7.88 20.05 16.02
N ALA A 156 6.86 20.53 16.74
CA ALA A 156 6.98 20.79 18.18
C ALA A 156 7.34 19.51 18.95
N HIS A 157 6.77 18.39 18.52
CA HIS A 157 7.00 17.08 19.11
C HIS A 157 8.39 16.51 18.82
N ASP A 158 8.85 16.56 17.56
CA ASP A 158 10.20 16.16 17.15
C ASP A 158 11.30 16.92 17.91
N LEU A 159 11.04 18.17 18.32
CA LEU A 159 11.93 18.99 19.13
C LEU A 159 11.93 18.59 20.62
N SER A 160 10.83 17.99 21.09
CA SER A 160 10.66 17.56 22.49
C SER A 160 11.21 16.15 22.79
N GLY A 161 11.45 15.34 21.76
CA GLY A 161 11.96 13.96 21.90
C GLY A 161 10.98 12.97 22.53
N THR A 162 9.71 13.35 22.68
CA THR A 162 8.65 12.42 23.12
C THR A 162 8.16 11.58 21.93
N ALA A 163 7.30 10.57 22.12
CA ALA A 163 6.61 9.85 21.02
C ALA A 163 5.15 10.36 20.93
N LEU A 164 4.60 10.57 19.72
CA LEU A 164 3.20 11.00 19.60
C LEU A 164 2.34 9.85 20.14
N PRO A 165 1.35 10.13 21.01
CA PRO A 165 0.49 9.07 21.51
C PRO A 165 -0.23 8.42 20.31
N PRO A 166 -0.35 7.08 20.25
CA PRO A 166 -1.03 6.38 19.15
C PRO A 166 -2.42 6.95 18.82
N SER A 167 -3.13 7.45 19.85
CA SER A 167 -4.45 8.08 19.73
C SER A 167 -4.48 9.34 18.87
N TYR A 168 -3.35 10.01 18.64
CA TYR A 168 -3.27 11.19 17.77
C TYR A 168 -3.47 10.85 16.29
N LEU A 169 -3.08 9.64 15.87
CA LEU A 169 -3.33 9.13 14.53
C LEU A 169 -4.75 8.56 14.40
N ASP A 170 -5.34 8.09 15.50
CA ASP A 170 -6.69 7.50 15.52
C ASP A 170 -7.78 8.55 15.20
N ASP A 171 -7.63 9.81 15.63
CA ASP A 171 -8.56 10.90 15.29
C ASP A 171 -8.53 11.29 13.79
N ILE A 172 -7.42 10.97 13.10
CA ILE A 172 -7.24 11.18 11.65
C ILE A 172 -7.71 9.94 10.86
N SER A 173 -7.57 8.75 11.46
CA SER A 173 -7.94 7.46 10.85
C SER A 173 -9.44 7.35 10.49
N MET A 174 -10.29 8.18 11.11
CA MET A 174 -11.71 8.30 10.75
C MET A 174 -11.94 8.79 9.31
N VAL A 175 -10.96 9.48 8.72
CA VAL A 175 -11.00 9.92 7.31
C VAL A 175 -10.41 8.85 6.37
N ASP A 176 -9.67 7.86 6.89
CA ASP A 176 -8.86 6.92 6.11
C ASP A 176 -9.62 5.72 5.50
N LEU A 177 -10.87 5.44 5.91
CA LEU A 177 -11.59 4.24 5.45
C LEU A 177 -12.65 4.47 4.37
N HIS A 178 -13.07 5.71 4.11
CA HIS A 178 -14.17 5.97 3.16
C HIS A 178 -13.73 6.39 1.75
N LEU A 179 -12.42 6.54 1.50
CA LEU A 179 -11.89 6.99 0.20
C LEU A 179 -11.20 5.89 -0.61
N LEU A 180 -11.21 4.64 -0.13
CA LEU A 180 -10.68 3.46 -0.83
C LEU A 180 -11.76 2.44 -1.23
N HIS A 181 -13.04 2.83 -1.27
CA HIS A 181 -14.15 2.01 -1.73
C HIS A 181 -14.80 2.59 -2.99
#